data_AF-A0A1A8D6W8-F1
#
_entry.id   AF-A0A1A8D6W8-F1
#
_cell.length_a   1.000
_cell.length_b   1.000
_cell.length_c   1.000
_cell.angle_alpha   90.00
_cell.angle_beta   90.00
_cell.angle_gamma   90.00
#
_symmetry.space_group_name_H-M   'P 1'
#
loop_
_entity.id
_entity.type
_entity.pdbx_description
1 polymer ?
#
loop_
_entity_poly.entity_id
_entity_poly.type
_entity_poly.pdbx_seq_one_letter_code
_entity_poly.pdbx_strand_id
1 'polypeptide(L)'
;MGNKEWREYGRTEVIDNTLNPDFVRKFMLDYFFEERQNLRFDLYDVDSKSANLSKHDFLGQACCTLGEVVGSVGSRLEKPLGGIQGKKCGTIIVKAEELNNCRESVMMQFCGNKLDKKDFFGKSDPFLVFYRSNEDGTFTICHKTEVVKNTLNPVWQAFKIPVRALCNGDYDRTIKIELNAYAMALKAVGEIIQDYDSDKMFPALGFGAKLPPDGRVSHEFALNGNPQNPYCTGIDGVMEAYYQSLKSVQLYGPTNFSPVINHVASPRPRLQQSAYC
;
A
#
# COMPACT_ATOMS: atom_id res chain seq x y z
N MET A 1 0.94 25.50 36.98
CA MET A 1 0.92 25.24 35.53
C MET A 1 0.92 23.73 35.35
N GLY A 2 -0.24 23.13 35.07
CA GLY A 2 -0.37 21.67 35.00
C GLY A 2 0.46 21.11 33.85
N ASN A 3 1.26 20.08 34.14
CA ASN A 3 2.04 19.35 33.16
C ASN A 3 1.06 18.75 32.14
N LYS A 4 0.93 19.36 30.94
CA LYS A 4 0.06 18.82 29.89
C LYS A 4 0.76 17.64 29.23
N GLU A 5 0.74 16.51 29.92
CA GLU A 5 1.23 15.25 29.37
C GLU A 5 0.25 14.72 28.32
N TRP A 6 0.78 14.35 27.16
CA TRP A 6 0.02 13.68 26.12
C TRP A 6 -0.19 12.22 26.49
N ARG A 7 -1.41 11.73 26.30
CA ARG A 7 -1.76 10.31 26.54
C ARG A 7 -2.05 9.64 25.20
N GLU A 8 -1.43 8.47 24.96
CA GLU A 8 -1.72 7.67 23.76
C GLU A 8 -3.18 7.19 23.80
N TYR A 9 -3.96 7.59 22.79
CA TYR A 9 -5.35 7.15 22.62
C TYR A 9 -5.41 5.79 21.91
N GLY A 10 -4.54 5.58 20.93
CA GLY A 10 -4.41 4.32 20.22
C GLY A 10 -3.38 4.40 19.10
N ARG A 11 -3.14 3.26 18.45
CA ARG A 11 -2.13 3.08 17.40
C ARG A 11 -2.72 2.35 16.21
N THR A 12 -2.38 2.74 14.99
CA THR A 12 -2.81 2.06 13.76
C THR A 12 -2.13 0.69 13.63
N GLU A 13 -2.55 -0.09 12.65
CA GLU A 13 -1.71 -1.19 12.16
C GLU A 13 -0.43 -0.65 11.51
N VAL A 14 0.58 -1.51 11.43
CA VAL A 14 1.78 -1.27 10.63
C VAL A 14 1.44 -1.59 9.18
N ILE A 15 1.74 -0.66 8.29
CA ILE A 15 1.62 -0.90 6.85
C ILE A 15 3.03 -0.94 6.29
N ASP A 16 3.46 -2.14 5.94
CA ASP A 16 4.79 -2.36 5.42
C ASP A 16 4.93 -1.71 4.03
N ASN A 17 6.09 -1.09 3.79
CA ASN A 17 6.57 -0.68 2.46
C ASN A 17 5.67 0.30 1.69
N THR A 18 5.19 1.35 2.35
CA THR A 18 4.46 2.45 1.69
C THR A 18 4.86 3.82 2.23
N LEU A 19 4.99 4.81 1.33
CA LEU A 19 5.10 6.23 1.71
C LEU A 19 3.74 6.94 1.83
N ASN A 20 2.68 6.31 1.32
CA ASN A 20 1.31 6.82 1.36
C ASN A 20 0.43 5.77 2.05
N PRO A 21 0.62 5.54 3.36
CA PRO A 21 -0.16 4.53 4.08
C PRO A 21 -1.63 4.93 4.18
N ASP A 22 -2.50 4.04 3.71
CA ASP A 22 -3.94 4.09 3.94
C ASP A 22 -4.32 3.14 5.07
N PHE A 23 -4.46 3.68 6.27
CA PHE A 23 -4.79 2.92 7.47
C PHE A 23 -6.27 2.48 7.49
N VAL A 24 -6.47 1.20 7.74
CA VAL A 24 -7.76 0.55 7.94
C VAL A 24 -8.25 0.79 9.36
N ARG A 25 -7.38 0.74 10.38
CA ARG A 25 -7.80 0.96 11.77
C ARG A 25 -8.29 2.40 11.96
N LYS A 26 -9.49 2.53 12.53
CA LYS A 26 -10.13 3.81 12.87
C LYS A 26 -10.21 3.99 14.38
N PHE A 27 -10.23 5.24 14.83
CA PHE A 27 -10.38 5.63 16.23
C PHE A 27 -11.74 6.29 16.42
N MET A 28 -12.50 5.85 17.43
CA MET A 28 -13.80 6.43 17.76
C MET A 28 -13.58 7.50 18.83
N LEU A 29 -14.10 8.70 18.65
CA LEU A 29 -13.95 9.78 19.62
C LEU A 29 -15.32 10.42 19.85
N ASP A 30 -15.64 10.69 21.11
CA ASP A 30 -16.79 11.54 21.44
C ASP A 30 -16.43 12.99 21.11
N TYR A 31 -17.32 13.69 20.41
CA TYR A 31 -17.12 15.10 20.04
C TYR A 31 -17.97 16.01 20.93
N PHE A 32 -17.32 17.00 21.54
CA PHE A 32 -17.94 18.01 22.40
C PHE A 32 -17.65 19.39 21.82
N PHE A 33 -18.67 20.07 21.28
CA PHE A 33 -18.48 21.35 20.58
C PHE A 33 -18.06 22.48 21.51
N GLU A 34 -18.36 22.35 22.79
CA GLU A 34 -18.01 23.27 23.88
C GLU A 34 -16.58 23.06 24.40
N GLU A 35 -15.88 22.00 23.98
CA GLU A 35 -14.54 21.67 24.46
C GLU A 35 -13.46 21.78 23.36
N ARG A 36 -12.28 22.27 23.75
CA ARG A 36 -11.09 22.23 22.89
C ARG A 36 -10.38 20.88 23.01
N GLN A 37 -10.82 19.91 22.24
CA GLN A 37 -10.26 18.56 22.19
C GLN A 37 -9.00 18.52 21.30
N ASN A 38 -7.81 18.56 21.91
CA ASN A 38 -6.53 18.57 21.17
C ASN A 38 -6.07 17.14 20.82
N LEU A 39 -5.67 16.94 19.58
CA LEU A 39 -5.13 15.69 19.03
C LEU A 39 -3.68 15.90 18.58
N ARG A 40 -2.85 14.88 18.84
CA ARG A 40 -1.49 14.78 18.33
C ARG A 40 -1.31 13.45 17.63
N PHE A 41 -0.75 13.50 16.43
CA PHE A 41 -0.42 12.34 15.62
C PHE A 41 1.09 12.28 15.51
N ASP A 42 1.68 11.19 16.01
CA ASP A 42 3.11 10.92 15.94
C ASP A 42 3.30 9.74 14.96
N LEU A 43 4.07 9.94 13.90
CA LEU A 43 4.29 8.94 12.87
C LEU A 43 5.68 8.32 13.03
N TYR A 44 5.74 7.00 12.87
CA TYR A 44 6.95 6.21 13.03
C TYR A 44 7.11 5.24 11.86
N ASP A 45 8.35 5.02 11.45
CA ASP A 45 8.76 3.88 10.65
C ASP A 45 9.10 2.71 11.58
N VAL A 46 8.53 1.54 11.32
CA VAL A 46 8.58 0.43 12.28
C VAL A 46 9.72 -0.53 11.93
N ASP A 47 10.86 -0.36 12.60
CA ASP A 47 12.07 -1.16 12.33
C ASP A 47 12.13 -2.50 13.07
N SER A 48 11.21 -2.75 14.00
CA SER A 48 11.24 -3.96 14.82
C SER A 48 9.85 -4.40 15.27
N LYS A 49 9.75 -5.65 15.75
CA LYS A 49 8.51 -6.17 16.35
C LYS A 49 8.21 -5.60 17.75
N SER A 50 9.05 -4.71 18.27
CA SER A 50 8.85 -4.14 19.60
C SER A 50 7.70 -3.13 19.57
N ALA A 51 6.96 -2.98 20.66
CA ALA A 51 5.96 -1.91 20.79
C ALA A 51 6.57 -0.58 21.27
N ASN A 52 7.87 -0.58 21.62
CA ASN A 52 8.56 0.58 22.18
C ASN A 52 8.97 1.56 21.05
N LEU A 53 8.38 2.75 21.07
CA LEU A 53 8.60 3.82 20.10
C LEU A 53 10.05 4.30 20.01
N SER A 54 10.86 4.10 21.07
CA SER A 54 12.28 4.47 21.02
C SER A 54 13.13 3.58 20.11
N LYS A 55 12.55 2.49 19.58
CA LYS A 55 13.20 1.54 18.66
C LYS A 55 12.72 1.71 17.22
N HIS A 56 12.04 2.81 16.93
CA HIS A 56 11.40 3.10 15.65
C HIS A 56 11.79 4.50 15.22
N ASP A 57 12.04 4.68 13.93
CA ASP A 57 12.41 5.98 13.39
C ASP A 57 11.21 6.94 13.38
N PHE A 58 11.34 8.05 14.08
CA PHE A 58 10.32 9.09 14.09
C PHE A 58 10.29 9.82 12.75
N LEU A 59 9.13 9.83 12.09
CA LEU A 59 8.94 10.43 10.78
C LEU A 59 8.43 11.87 10.86
N GLY A 60 7.69 12.20 11.91
CA GLY A 60 7.16 13.54 12.16
C GLY A 60 5.88 13.52 12.99
N GLN A 61 5.42 14.71 13.36
CA GLN A 61 4.18 14.89 14.10
C GLN A 61 3.29 15.97 13.47
N ALA A 62 1.98 15.86 13.72
CA ALA A 62 1.03 16.94 13.50
C ALA A 62 0.12 17.10 14.72
N CYS A 63 -0.24 18.35 15.01
CA CYS A 63 -1.23 18.69 16.04
C CYS A 63 -2.43 19.40 15.38
N CYS A 64 -3.62 19.05 15.81
CA CYS A 64 -4.85 19.77 15.50
C CYS A 64 -5.87 19.58 16.63
N THR A 65 -7.02 20.24 16.54
CA THR A 65 -8.19 19.92 17.38
C THR A 65 -9.15 19.01 16.61
N LEU A 66 -9.96 18.23 17.34
CA LEU A 66 -11.03 17.44 16.72
C LEU A 66 -12.01 18.37 15.95
N GLY A 67 -12.31 19.55 16.50
CA GLY A 67 -13.11 20.57 15.82
C GLY A 67 -12.51 21.08 14.51
N GLU A 68 -11.17 21.22 14.40
CA GLU A 68 -10.51 21.56 13.13
C GLU A 68 -10.72 20.46 12.07
N VAL A 69 -10.74 19.19 12.46
CA VAL A 69 -10.98 18.07 11.53
C VAL A 69 -12.43 18.08 11.07
N VAL A 70 -13.37 18.09 12.02
CA VAL A 70 -14.82 18.04 11.73
C VAL A 70 -15.26 19.26 10.91
N GLY A 71 -14.75 20.45 11.23
CA GLY A 71 -15.09 21.70 10.53
C GLY A 71 -14.38 21.92 9.19
N SER A 72 -13.44 21.05 8.80
CA SER A 72 -12.82 21.12 7.47
C SER A 72 -13.78 20.65 6.38
N VAL A 73 -13.59 21.14 5.15
CA VAL A 73 -14.45 20.76 4.01
C VAL A 73 -14.39 19.25 3.80
N GLY A 74 -15.57 18.60 3.81
CA GLY A 74 -15.70 17.15 3.73
C GLY A 74 -15.10 16.40 4.92
N SER A 75 -14.95 17.07 6.07
CA SER A 75 -14.31 16.57 7.28
C SER A 75 -12.93 15.94 7.02
N ARG A 76 -12.21 16.48 6.02
CA ARG A 76 -10.89 16.05 5.57
C ARG A 76 -9.86 17.16 5.82
N LEU A 77 -9.10 17.02 6.90
CA LEU A 77 -8.01 17.93 7.24
C LEU A 77 -6.68 17.40 6.70
N GLU A 78 -5.97 18.23 5.96
CA GLU A 78 -4.62 17.93 5.48
C GLU A 78 -3.63 18.84 6.22
N LYS A 79 -2.61 18.26 6.88
CA LYS A 79 -1.58 19.03 7.60
C LYS A 79 -0.17 18.54 7.26
N PRO A 80 0.79 19.46 7.06
CA PRO A 80 2.19 19.07 6.95
C PRO A 80 2.69 18.51 8.28
N LEU A 81 3.57 17.51 8.20
CA LEU A 81 4.26 16.95 9.36
C LEU A 81 5.45 17.83 9.74
N GLY A 82 5.63 18.04 11.04
CA GLY A 82 6.74 18.77 11.65
C GLY A 82 7.43 17.95 12.74
N GLY A 83 8.14 18.62 13.64
CA GLY A 83 8.81 17.99 14.79
C GLY A 83 10.27 17.57 14.53
N ILE A 84 10.73 17.63 13.29
CA ILE A 84 12.14 17.42 12.93
C ILE A 84 12.67 18.69 12.26
N GLN A 85 13.63 19.37 12.90
CA GLN A 85 14.17 20.63 12.39
C GLN A 85 14.87 20.43 11.04
N GLY A 86 14.56 21.29 10.07
CA GLY A 86 15.20 21.28 8.75
C GLY A 86 14.79 20.14 7.81
N LYS A 87 13.86 19.26 8.20
CA LYS A 87 13.43 18.11 7.39
C LYS A 87 11.98 18.28 6.93
N LYS A 88 11.73 18.07 5.64
CA LYS A 88 10.37 17.92 5.10
C LYS A 88 9.86 16.52 5.47
N CYS A 89 8.87 16.47 6.36
CA CYS A 89 8.43 15.21 6.99
C CYS A 89 7.20 14.58 6.31
N GLY A 90 6.71 15.14 5.21
CA GLY A 90 5.50 14.69 4.51
C GLY A 90 4.24 15.38 5.03
N THR A 91 3.09 14.78 4.77
CA THR A 91 1.77 15.32 5.06
C THR A 91 0.91 14.21 5.66
N ILE A 92 0.07 14.54 6.64
CA ILE A 92 -0.99 13.67 7.14
C ILE A 92 -2.35 14.18 6.65
N ILE A 93 -3.20 13.24 6.24
CA ILE A 93 -4.60 13.50 5.94
C ILE A 93 -5.42 12.81 7.02
N VAL A 94 -6.19 13.59 7.78
CA VAL A 94 -7.09 13.11 8.82
C VAL A 94 -8.51 13.32 8.35
N LYS A 95 -9.27 12.23 8.25
CA LYS A 95 -10.69 12.26 7.92
C LYS A 95 -11.52 11.90 9.14
N ALA A 96 -12.57 12.67 9.41
CA ALA A 96 -13.60 12.34 10.38
C ALA A 96 -14.89 11.97 9.66
N GLU A 97 -15.66 11.06 10.26
CA GLU A 97 -16.98 10.67 9.81
C GLU A 97 -17.85 10.52 11.06
N GLU A 98 -19.05 11.08 11.02
CA GLU A 98 -20.03 10.85 12.08
C GLU A 98 -20.50 9.38 12.03
N LEU A 99 -20.44 8.72 13.18
CA LEU A 99 -20.78 7.31 13.27
C LEU A 99 -22.26 7.15 13.54
N ASN A 100 -22.95 6.41 12.69
CA ASN A 100 -24.27 5.90 13.03
C ASN A 100 -24.14 4.90 14.19
N ASN A 101 -25.10 4.95 15.11
CA ASN A 101 -25.15 4.03 16.23
C ASN A 101 -25.59 2.63 15.77
N CYS A 102 -24.64 1.85 15.26
CA CYS A 102 -24.84 0.47 14.82
C CYS A 102 -23.80 -0.43 15.51
N ARG A 103 -24.28 -1.37 16.32
CA ARG A 103 -23.43 -2.34 17.06
C ARG A 103 -23.33 -3.71 16.36
N GLU A 104 -24.00 -3.86 15.23
CA GLU A 104 -24.02 -5.11 14.48
C GLU A 104 -22.67 -5.38 13.80
N SER A 105 -22.40 -6.66 13.56
CA SER A 105 -21.23 -7.11 12.83
C SER A 105 -21.64 -8.25 11.92
N VAL A 106 -21.07 -8.26 10.73
CA VAL A 106 -21.27 -9.34 9.77
C VAL A 106 -20.08 -10.27 9.84
N MET A 107 -20.34 -11.57 9.86
CA MET A 107 -19.33 -12.60 9.64
C MET A 107 -19.46 -13.05 8.20
N MET A 108 -18.38 -12.96 7.43
CA MET A 108 -18.38 -13.30 6.02
C MET A 108 -17.20 -14.20 5.71
N GLN A 109 -17.39 -15.09 4.75
CA GLN A 109 -16.33 -15.87 4.13
C GLN A 109 -16.47 -15.74 2.63
N PHE A 110 -15.36 -15.50 1.95
CA PHE A 110 -15.32 -15.39 0.50
C PHE A 110 -14.55 -16.56 -0.07
N CYS A 111 -14.98 -17.01 -1.24
CA CYS A 111 -14.18 -17.85 -2.09
C CYS A 111 -14.15 -17.29 -3.51
N GLY A 112 -13.02 -17.44 -4.18
CA GLY A 112 -12.92 -17.30 -5.62
C GLY A 112 -13.14 -18.67 -6.24
N ASN A 113 -13.74 -18.71 -7.42
CA ASN A 113 -13.86 -19.93 -8.20
C ASN A 113 -13.42 -19.64 -9.63
N LYS A 114 -12.50 -20.43 -10.15
CA LYS A 114 -11.91 -20.28 -11.49
C LYS A 114 -11.49 -18.84 -11.75
N LEU A 115 -10.85 -18.21 -10.75
CA LEU A 115 -10.16 -16.95 -11.00
C LEU A 115 -9.24 -17.15 -12.20
N ASP A 116 -9.15 -16.13 -13.04
CA ASP A 116 -8.27 -16.19 -14.19
C ASP A 116 -6.90 -16.69 -13.75
N LYS A 117 -6.44 -17.73 -14.42
CA LYS A 117 -5.05 -18.16 -14.33
C LYS A 117 -4.24 -17.05 -14.96
N LYS A 118 -3.84 -16.12 -14.11
CA LYS A 118 -2.93 -15.06 -14.48
C LYS A 118 -1.49 -15.56 -14.33
N ASP A 119 -1.21 -16.85 -14.14
CA ASP A 119 0.17 -17.41 -14.16
C ASP A 119 0.33 -18.40 -15.31
N PHE A 120 1.43 -18.33 -16.05
CA PHE A 120 1.74 -19.35 -17.05
C PHE A 120 2.41 -20.57 -16.40
N PHE A 121 3.31 -20.43 -15.41
CA PHE A 121 3.79 -21.53 -14.55
C PHE A 121 3.32 -21.42 -13.09
N GLY A 122 2.14 -21.95 -12.81
CA GLY A 122 1.53 -21.95 -11.46
C GLY A 122 0.05 -21.57 -11.51
N LYS A 123 -0.49 -21.04 -10.41
CA LYS A 123 -1.81 -20.43 -10.30
C LYS A 123 -1.67 -19.12 -9.52
N SER A 124 -2.71 -18.28 -9.54
CA SER A 124 -2.69 -16.93 -8.97
C SER A 124 -2.44 -16.88 -7.45
N ASP A 125 -2.00 -15.72 -6.95
CA ASP A 125 -1.88 -15.39 -5.52
C ASP A 125 -2.93 -14.34 -5.08
N PRO A 126 -4.23 -14.67 -5.10
CA PRO A 126 -5.30 -13.68 -4.94
C PRO A 126 -5.51 -13.22 -3.47
N PHE A 127 -5.87 -11.94 -3.32
CA PHE A 127 -6.43 -11.34 -2.10
C PHE A 127 -7.45 -10.26 -2.48
N LEU A 128 -8.38 -9.95 -1.56
CA LEU A 128 -9.44 -8.97 -1.78
C LEU A 128 -9.18 -7.70 -0.98
N VAL A 129 -9.52 -6.55 -1.58
CA VAL A 129 -9.59 -5.25 -0.91
C VAL A 129 -11.03 -4.76 -0.94
N PHE A 130 -11.58 -4.46 0.23
CA PHE A 130 -12.94 -3.95 0.40
C PHE A 130 -12.90 -2.44 0.60
N TYR A 131 -13.78 -1.77 -0.13
CA TYR A 131 -13.93 -0.33 -0.13
C TYR A 131 -15.37 0.03 0.20
N ARG A 132 -15.55 0.90 1.18
CA ARG A 132 -16.82 1.55 1.50
C ARG A 132 -16.94 2.84 0.70
N SER A 133 -18.10 3.07 0.09
CA SER A 133 -18.43 4.38 -0.50
C SER A 133 -18.68 5.42 0.58
N ASN A 134 -18.16 6.63 0.40
CA ASN A 134 -18.46 7.79 1.24
C ASN A 134 -19.56 8.64 0.58
N GLU A 135 -20.12 9.59 1.33
CA GLU A 135 -21.18 10.49 0.84
C GLU A 135 -20.72 11.41 -0.30
N ASP A 136 -19.42 11.72 -0.33
CA ASP A 136 -18.77 12.51 -1.39
C ASP A 136 -18.47 11.69 -2.66
N GLY A 137 -18.91 10.42 -2.72
CA GLY A 137 -18.66 9.50 -3.83
C GLY A 137 -17.24 8.91 -3.86
N THR A 138 -16.37 9.28 -2.92
CA THR A 138 -15.05 8.66 -2.78
C THR A 138 -15.15 7.30 -2.09
N PHE A 139 -14.07 6.52 -2.16
CA PHE A 139 -14.00 5.21 -1.52
C PHE A 139 -12.96 5.19 -0.39
N THR A 140 -13.23 4.44 0.67
CA THR A 140 -12.29 4.23 1.78
C THR A 140 -12.16 2.74 2.06
N ILE A 141 -10.92 2.27 2.20
CA ILE A 141 -10.66 0.87 2.52
C ILE A 141 -11.25 0.55 3.89
N CYS A 142 -12.08 -0.49 3.95
CA CYS A 142 -12.70 -0.98 5.18
C CYS A 142 -12.22 -2.38 5.57
N HIS A 143 -11.67 -3.16 4.63
CA HIS A 143 -11.08 -4.48 4.92
C HIS A 143 -10.07 -4.93 3.85
N LYS A 144 -9.14 -5.81 4.23
CA LYS A 144 -8.26 -6.56 3.34
C LYS A 144 -8.15 -8.00 3.82
N THR A 145 -8.25 -8.97 2.91
CA THR A 145 -8.04 -10.38 3.24
C THR A 145 -6.55 -10.71 3.26
N GLU A 146 -6.23 -11.92 3.72
CA GLU A 146 -4.93 -12.53 3.48
C GLU A 146 -4.71 -12.86 2.00
N VAL A 147 -3.44 -13.07 1.65
CA VAL A 147 -3.02 -13.58 0.34
C VAL A 147 -3.06 -15.11 0.38
N VAL A 148 -3.83 -15.71 -0.52
CA VAL A 148 -3.86 -17.17 -0.71
C VAL A 148 -2.97 -17.51 -1.89
N LYS A 149 -1.94 -18.33 -1.69
CA LYS A 149 -0.94 -18.58 -2.72
C LYS A 149 -1.34 -19.69 -3.68
N ASN A 150 -0.87 -19.60 -4.92
CA ASN A 150 -0.89 -20.64 -5.94
C ASN A 150 -2.27 -21.32 -6.09
N THR A 151 -3.33 -20.52 -6.23
CA THR A 151 -4.69 -21.01 -6.42
C THR A 151 -5.54 -20.10 -7.31
N LEU A 152 -6.43 -20.74 -8.09
CA LEU A 152 -7.51 -20.06 -8.82
C LEU A 152 -8.84 -20.18 -8.09
N ASN A 153 -8.86 -20.95 -7.00
CA ASN A 153 -10.03 -21.20 -6.19
C ASN A 153 -9.68 -20.86 -4.73
N PRO A 154 -9.31 -19.61 -4.42
CA PRO A 154 -8.98 -19.24 -3.05
C PRO A 154 -10.21 -19.40 -2.17
N VAL A 155 -10.02 -19.93 -0.98
CA VAL A 155 -10.97 -19.80 0.12
C VAL A 155 -10.28 -18.94 1.15
N TRP A 156 -10.71 -17.69 1.29
CA TRP A 156 -10.19 -16.81 2.32
C TRP A 156 -10.79 -17.18 3.67
N GLN A 157 -10.05 -16.90 4.75
CA GLN A 157 -10.52 -17.12 6.11
C GLN A 157 -11.75 -16.28 6.39
N ALA A 158 -12.69 -16.84 7.16
CA ALA A 158 -13.84 -16.09 7.61
C ALA A 158 -13.39 -14.93 8.51
N PHE A 159 -13.95 -13.75 8.28
CA PHE A 159 -13.63 -12.57 9.07
C PHE A 159 -14.91 -11.87 9.55
N LYS A 160 -14.79 -11.21 10.71
CA LYS A 160 -15.86 -10.42 11.31
C LYS A 160 -15.58 -8.94 11.06
N ILE A 161 -16.52 -8.24 10.43
CA ILE A 161 -16.45 -6.79 10.22
C ILE A 161 -17.68 -6.09 10.82
N PRO A 162 -17.51 -5.03 11.62
CA PRO A 162 -18.63 -4.22 12.07
C PRO A 162 -19.40 -3.60 10.89
N VAL A 163 -20.73 -3.61 10.91
CA VAL A 163 -21.58 -3.00 9.85
C VAL A 163 -21.23 -1.53 9.67
N ARG A 164 -20.98 -0.82 10.77
CA ARG A 164 -20.47 0.56 10.74
C ARG A 164 -19.18 0.76 9.95
N ALA A 165 -18.25 -0.21 9.96
CA ALA A 165 -17.00 -0.10 9.22
C ALA A 165 -17.23 -0.40 7.74
N LEU A 166 -18.13 -1.33 7.45
CA LEU A 166 -18.43 -1.78 6.10
C LEU A 166 -19.27 -0.77 5.32
N CYS A 167 -20.28 -0.16 5.95
CA CYS A 167 -21.27 0.70 5.30
C CYS A 167 -21.80 1.86 6.19
N ASN A 168 -21.16 2.15 7.32
CA ASN A 168 -21.61 3.16 8.28
C ASN A 168 -23.09 3.02 8.72
N GLY A 169 -23.56 1.77 8.86
CA GLY A 169 -24.94 1.49 9.28
C GLY A 169 -26.00 1.66 8.19
N ASP A 170 -25.61 2.11 7.01
CA ASP A 170 -26.47 2.26 5.84
C ASP A 170 -26.40 0.99 4.99
N TYR A 171 -27.44 0.17 5.05
CA TYR A 171 -27.49 -1.13 4.37
C TYR A 171 -27.62 -1.02 2.85
N ASP A 172 -28.03 0.15 2.33
CA ASP A 172 -28.16 0.40 0.89
C ASP A 172 -26.86 0.94 0.28
N ARG A 173 -25.86 1.25 1.11
CA ARG A 173 -24.58 1.79 0.68
C ARG A 173 -23.75 0.75 -0.08
N THR A 174 -23.35 1.11 -1.29
CA THR A 174 -22.50 0.28 -2.14
C THR A 174 -21.13 -0.01 -1.49
N ILE A 175 -20.76 -1.29 -1.50
CA ILE A 175 -19.42 -1.78 -1.14
C ILE A 175 -18.74 -2.25 -2.42
N LYS A 176 -17.52 -1.78 -2.66
CA LYS A 176 -16.68 -2.18 -3.79
C LYS A 176 -15.62 -3.18 -3.32
N ILE A 177 -15.38 -4.24 -4.09
CA ILE A 177 -14.39 -5.28 -3.78
C ILE A 177 -13.47 -5.47 -4.99
N GLU A 178 -12.15 -5.43 -4.81
CA GLU A 178 -11.16 -5.53 -5.91
C GLU A 178 -10.01 -6.52 -5.64
N LEU A 179 -9.40 -7.01 -6.73
CA LEU A 179 -8.12 -7.77 -6.80
C LEU A 179 -6.97 -6.81 -7.25
N ASN A 180 -5.70 -7.05 -6.88
CA ASN A 180 -4.56 -6.11 -7.13
C ASN A 180 -4.22 -5.87 -8.61
N ALA A 181 -4.30 -4.61 -9.07
CA ALA A 181 -4.14 -4.19 -10.47
C ALA A 181 -2.74 -4.31 -11.09
N TYR A 182 -1.65 -4.04 -10.36
CA TYR A 182 -0.29 -4.07 -10.93
C TYR A 182 0.16 -5.49 -11.26
N ALA A 183 -0.13 -6.42 -10.35
CA ALA A 183 0.12 -7.84 -10.55
C ALA A 183 -0.73 -8.39 -11.71
N MET A 184 -1.98 -7.95 -11.84
CA MET A 184 -2.83 -8.32 -12.96
C MET A 184 -2.28 -7.83 -14.31
N ALA A 185 -1.78 -6.58 -14.36
CA ALA A 185 -1.27 -5.98 -15.59
C ALA A 185 0.06 -6.60 -16.05
N LEU A 186 1.03 -6.76 -15.14
CA LEU A 186 2.33 -7.36 -15.45
C LEU A 186 2.15 -8.75 -16.05
N LYS A 187 1.33 -9.58 -15.40
CA LYS A 187 1.01 -10.92 -15.90
C LYS A 187 0.31 -10.91 -17.24
N ALA A 188 -0.83 -10.24 -17.36
CA ALA A 188 -1.63 -10.29 -18.58
C ALA A 188 -0.83 -9.95 -19.85
N VAL A 189 0.14 -9.03 -19.74
CA VAL A 189 1.03 -8.67 -20.85
C VAL A 189 2.19 -9.67 -20.97
N GLY A 190 2.91 -9.91 -19.87
CA GLY A 190 4.10 -10.78 -19.84
C GLY A 190 3.84 -12.19 -20.34
N GLU A 191 2.65 -12.69 -20.05
CA GLU A 191 2.15 -14.00 -20.45
C GLU A 191 2.03 -14.18 -21.96
N ILE A 192 1.58 -13.15 -22.68
CA ILE A 192 1.44 -13.19 -24.13
C ILE A 192 2.82 -13.04 -24.78
N ILE A 193 3.60 -12.05 -24.32
CA ILE A 193 4.86 -11.69 -24.99
C ILE A 193 5.96 -12.74 -24.78
N GLN A 194 5.92 -13.53 -23.71
CA GLN A 194 6.98 -14.48 -23.41
C GLN A 194 7.10 -15.65 -24.38
N ASP A 195 6.05 -15.96 -25.14
CA ASP A 195 6.09 -16.99 -26.17
C ASP A 195 6.75 -16.51 -27.46
N TYR A 196 6.94 -15.20 -27.61
CA TYR A 196 7.63 -14.57 -28.75
C TYR A 196 9.10 -14.27 -28.46
N ASP A 197 9.56 -14.51 -27.24
CA ASP A 197 10.93 -14.32 -26.82
C ASP A 197 11.65 -15.67 -26.67
N SER A 198 12.76 -15.87 -27.37
CA SER A 198 13.41 -17.19 -27.46
C SER A 198 14.21 -17.58 -26.23
N ASP A 199 14.71 -16.61 -25.45
CA ASP A 199 15.47 -16.88 -24.23
C ASP A 199 14.63 -16.73 -22.96
N LYS A 200 13.44 -16.13 -23.08
CA LYS A 200 12.49 -15.86 -21.99
C LYS A 200 13.12 -15.06 -20.85
N MET A 201 14.10 -14.22 -21.16
CA MET A 201 14.75 -13.36 -20.19
C MET A 201 14.15 -11.96 -20.30
N PHE A 202 13.38 -11.55 -19.28
CA PHE A 202 12.72 -10.24 -19.26
C PHE A 202 13.43 -9.27 -18.33
N PRO A 203 13.89 -8.11 -18.80
CA PRO A 203 14.41 -7.09 -17.91
C PRO A 203 13.27 -6.53 -17.04
N ALA A 204 13.39 -6.69 -15.73
CA ALA A 204 12.42 -6.24 -14.75
C ALA A 204 12.96 -4.99 -14.05
N LEU A 205 12.43 -3.81 -14.43
CA LEU A 205 12.87 -2.53 -13.92
C LEU A 205 11.77 -1.84 -13.11
N GLY A 206 12.14 -1.28 -11.97
CA GLY A 206 11.34 -0.35 -11.19
C GLY A 206 11.86 1.08 -11.37
N PHE A 207 11.01 2.07 -11.09
CA PHE A 207 11.38 3.48 -11.09
C PHE A 207 10.71 4.20 -9.92
N GLY A 208 11.36 5.24 -9.42
CA GLY A 208 10.82 6.03 -8.32
C GLY A 208 10.83 5.22 -7.03
N ALA A 209 12.00 4.77 -6.60
CA ALA A 209 12.18 4.20 -5.27
C ALA A 209 13.56 4.54 -4.71
N LYS A 210 13.66 4.66 -3.40
CA LYS A 210 14.91 4.66 -2.67
C LYS A 210 15.36 3.23 -2.44
N LEU A 211 16.58 2.93 -2.82
CA LEU A 211 17.15 1.59 -2.68
C LEU A 211 17.87 1.45 -1.35
N PRO A 212 17.79 0.28 -0.69
CA PRO A 212 18.66 -0.04 0.43
C PRO A 212 20.11 -0.22 -0.07
N PRO A 213 21.12 -0.05 0.81
CA PRO A 213 21.02 0.32 2.22
C PRO A 213 21.07 1.84 2.48
N ASP A 214 21.47 2.64 1.48
CA ASP A 214 21.77 4.06 1.62
C ASP A 214 20.56 4.98 1.39
N GLY A 215 19.41 4.41 1.01
CA GLY A 215 18.19 5.16 0.73
C GLY A 215 18.34 6.06 -0.50
N ARG A 216 19.27 5.73 -1.40
CA ARG A 216 19.49 6.51 -2.62
C ARG A 216 18.28 6.43 -3.52
N VAL A 217 17.73 7.59 -3.86
CA VAL A 217 16.65 7.70 -4.84
C VAL A 217 17.15 7.18 -6.18
N SER A 218 16.47 6.17 -6.68
CA SER A 218 16.66 5.65 -8.02
C SER A 218 15.37 5.78 -8.83
N HIS A 219 15.51 6.40 -9.99
CA HIS A 219 14.47 6.44 -11.01
C HIS A 219 14.62 5.29 -12.01
N GLU A 220 15.51 4.34 -11.74
CA GLU A 220 15.66 3.06 -12.43
C GLU A 220 16.38 2.07 -11.51
N PHE A 221 15.82 0.89 -11.30
CA PHE A 221 16.52 -0.17 -10.55
C PHE A 221 16.04 -1.55 -10.98
N ALA A 222 16.91 -2.54 -10.84
CA ALA A 222 16.59 -3.93 -11.13
C ALA A 222 15.67 -4.49 -10.04
N LEU A 223 14.47 -4.95 -10.41
CA LEU A 223 13.50 -5.52 -9.46
C LEU A 223 14.05 -6.80 -8.79
N ASN A 224 14.90 -7.54 -9.48
CA ASN A 224 15.55 -8.74 -8.94
C ASN A 224 16.71 -8.45 -7.97
N GLY A 225 17.02 -7.17 -7.73
CA GLY A 225 18.11 -6.75 -6.84
C GLY A 225 19.51 -6.90 -7.43
N ASN A 226 19.66 -7.21 -8.72
CA ASN A 226 20.94 -7.30 -9.42
C ASN A 226 21.08 -6.13 -10.42
N PRO A 227 21.76 -5.03 -10.05
CA PRO A 227 21.91 -3.86 -10.92
C PRO A 227 22.68 -4.15 -12.22
N GLN A 228 23.53 -5.17 -12.23
CA GLN A 228 24.31 -5.56 -13.40
C GLN A 228 23.49 -6.42 -14.37
N ASN A 229 22.47 -7.11 -13.86
CA ASN A 229 21.63 -7.98 -14.66
C ASN A 229 20.15 -7.91 -14.20
N PRO A 230 19.34 -7.01 -14.80
CA PRO A 230 17.93 -6.88 -14.43
C PRO A 230 17.04 -7.99 -14.99
N TYR A 231 17.58 -8.96 -15.70
CA TYR A 231 16.79 -9.97 -16.39
C TYR A 231 16.28 -11.03 -15.42
N CYS A 232 15.00 -11.36 -15.58
CA CYS A 232 14.29 -12.39 -14.83
C CYS A 232 13.86 -13.50 -15.80
N THR A 233 13.91 -14.74 -15.35
CA THR A 233 13.49 -15.89 -16.16
C THR A 233 11.97 -15.99 -16.19
N GLY A 234 11.38 -15.81 -17.36
CA GLY A 234 9.93 -15.87 -17.58
C GLY A 234 9.15 -14.76 -16.88
N ILE A 235 7.83 -14.73 -17.11
CA ILE A 235 6.94 -13.82 -16.39
C ILE A 235 6.91 -14.12 -14.89
N ASP A 236 7.04 -15.39 -14.50
CA ASP A 236 7.03 -15.79 -13.09
C ASP A 236 8.24 -15.21 -12.33
N GLY A 237 9.41 -15.16 -12.97
CA GLY A 237 10.58 -14.49 -12.42
C GLY A 237 10.39 -12.97 -12.29
N VAL A 238 9.71 -12.32 -13.24
CA VAL A 238 9.36 -10.89 -13.14
C VAL A 238 8.39 -10.65 -11.99
N MET A 239 7.41 -11.53 -11.80
CA MET A 239 6.43 -11.44 -10.71
C MET A 239 7.09 -11.65 -9.35
N GLU A 240 7.99 -12.63 -9.23
CA GLU A 240 8.78 -12.83 -8.02
C GLU A 240 9.64 -11.60 -7.73
N ALA A 241 10.38 -11.10 -8.73
CA ALA A 241 11.18 -9.89 -8.61
C ALA A 241 10.32 -8.68 -8.20
N TYR A 242 9.12 -8.52 -8.77
CA TYR A 242 8.16 -7.48 -8.38
C TYR A 242 7.79 -7.59 -6.90
N TYR A 243 7.35 -8.76 -6.44
CA TYR A 243 6.98 -8.96 -5.03
C TYR A 243 8.17 -8.87 -4.07
N GLN A 244 9.37 -9.26 -4.48
CA GLN A 244 10.58 -9.13 -3.65
C GLN A 244 11.04 -7.68 -3.59
N SER A 245 11.03 -6.96 -4.72
CA SER A 245 11.37 -5.54 -4.78
C SER A 245 10.46 -4.71 -3.90
N LEU A 246 9.15 -4.98 -3.91
CA LEU A 246 8.17 -4.32 -3.05
C LEU A 246 8.43 -4.50 -1.55
N LYS A 247 9.23 -5.50 -1.15
CA LYS A 247 9.63 -5.70 0.25
C LYS A 247 10.92 -4.98 0.63
N SER A 248 11.74 -4.59 -0.35
CA SER A 248 13.10 -4.10 -0.13
C SER A 248 13.29 -2.64 -0.49
N VAL A 249 12.53 -2.11 -1.46
CA VAL A 249 12.67 -0.73 -1.93
C VAL A 249 11.62 0.18 -1.28
N GLN A 250 12.00 1.41 -0.95
CA GLN A 250 11.08 2.43 -0.45
C GLN A 250 10.57 3.27 -1.63
N LEU A 251 9.30 3.12 -2.02
CA LEU A 251 8.71 3.89 -3.13
C LEU A 251 8.96 5.40 -2.96
N TYR A 252 9.21 6.15 -4.03
CA TYR A 252 9.59 7.56 -3.98
C TYR A 252 9.12 8.34 -5.22
N GLY A 253 8.79 9.61 -5.03
CA GLY A 253 8.39 10.53 -6.11
C GLY A 253 9.41 11.65 -6.33
N PRO A 254 9.39 12.34 -7.48
CA PRO A 254 8.36 12.30 -8.50
C PRO A 254 8.43 11.06 -9.39
N THR A 255 7.32 10.77 -10.08
CA THR A 255 7.31 9.79 -11.16
C THR A 255 8.21 10.32 -12.29
N ASN A 256 9.25 9.56 -12.63
CA ASN A 256 10.17 9.90 -13.71
C ASN A 256 10.47 8.65 -14.53
N PHE A 257 9.95 8.61 -15.75
CA PHE A 257 10.13 7.50 -16.68
C PHE A 257 11.37 7.62 -17.55
N SER A 258 12.00 8.80 -17.62
CA SER A 258 13.08 9.05 -18.59
C SER A 258 14.27 8.10 -18.46
N PRO A 259 14.72 7.70 -17.25
CA PRO A 259 15.85 6.78 -17.13
C PRO A 259 15.53 5.41 -17.72
N VAL A 260 14.38 4.83 -17.36
CA VAL A 260 13.93 3.52 -17.87
C VAL A 260 13.75 3.54 -19.38
N ILE A 261 13.15 4.60 -19.95
CA ILE A 261 12.97 4.73 -21.39
C ILE A 261 14.34 4.77 -22.10
N ASN A 262 15.29 5.55 -21.58
CA ASN A 262 16.62 5.65 -22.16
C ASN A 262 17.41 4.34 -22.06
N HIS A 263 17.24 3.58 -20.98
CA HIS A 263 17.84 2.26 -20.80
C HIS A 263 17.35 1.27 -21.86
N VAL A 264 16.05 1.29 -22.17
CA VAL A 264 15.46 0.41 -23.19
C VAL A 264 15.78 0.89 -24.60
N ALA A 265 15.87 2.21 -24.82
CA ALA A 265 16.18 2.81 -26.13
C ALA A 265 17.67 2.76 -26.52
N SER A 266 18.58 2.53 -25.56
CA SER A 266 20.02 2.46 -25.83
C SER A 266 20.38 1.13 -26.53
N PRO A 267 21.07 1.16 -27.69
CA PRO A 267 21.47 -0.05 -28.39
C PRO A 267 22.53 -0.81 -27.59
N ARG A 268 22.12 -1.90 -26.90
CA ARG A 268 23.07 -2.84 -26.28
C ARG A 268 23.71 -3.71 -27.37
N PRO A 269 25.03 -3.97 -27.34
CA PRO A 269 25.61 -5.03 -28.14
C PRO A 269 24.96 -6.34 -27.67
N ARG A 270 24.36 -7.10 -28.60
CA ARG A 270 23.85 -8.44 -28.30
C ARG A 270 24.96 -9.20 -27.60
N LEU A 271 24.69 -9.71 -26.39
CA LEU A 271 25.54 -10.74 -25.78
C LEU A 271 25.81 -11.79 -26.86
N GLN A 272 27.08 -12.05 -27.13
CA GLN A 272 27.51 -12.97 -28.18
C GLN A 272 26.69 -14.25 -28.08
N GLN A 273 25.90 -14.53 -29.12
CA GLN A 273 25.49 -15.90 -29.43
C GLN A 273 26.77 -16.68 -29.66
N SER A 274 27.28 -17.36 -28.64
CA SER A 274 28.09 -18.54 -28.86
C SER A 274 27.15 -19.61 -29.40
N ALA A 275 26.97 -19.59 -30.71
CA ALA A 275 26.46 -20.72 -31.46
C ALA A 275 27.42 -21.90 -31.24
N TYR A 276 27.00 -22.87 -30.43
CA TYR A 276 27.42 -24.26 -30.59
C TYR A 276 26.31 -24.98 -31.35
N CYS A 277 26.49 -24.98 -32.67
CA CYS A 277 26.16 -26.01 -33.67
C CYS A 277 26.18 -25.35 -35.05
#